data_AF-A0A7C1AZY2-F1
#
_entry.id   AF-A0A7C1AZY2-F1
#
_cell.length_a   1.000
_cell.length_b   1.000
_cell.length_c   1.000
_cell.angle_alpha   90.00
_cell.angle_beta   90.00
_cell.angle_gamma   90.00
#
_symmetry.space_group_name_H-M   'P 1'
#
loop_
_entity.id
_entity.type
_entity.pdbx_description
1 polymer ?
#
loop_
_entity_poly.entity_id
_entity_poly.type
_entity_poly.pdbx_seq_one_letter_code
_entity_poly.pdbx_strand_id
1 'polypeptide(L)' 'GRSGTDAMSIQTVKSGVATGVVSIPLRYMHSPVEVVNMNDIKNCAKLLSSFISNIDEKVLEELRCF' A
#
# COMPACT_ATOMS: atom_id res chain seq x y z
N GLY A 1 -2.45 -1.14 20.54
CA GLY A 1 -3.42 -0.21 19.93
C GLY A 1 -3.68 -0.65 18.52
N ARG A 2 -4.92 -0.60 18.03
CA ARG A 2 -5.24 -0.92 16.63
C ARG A 2 -4.88 0.30 15.78
N SER A 3 -3.75 0.29 15.08
CA SER A 3 -3.55 1.18 13.94
C SER A 3 -4.31 0.56 12.77
N GLY A 4 -5.51 1.07 12.48
CA GLY A 4 -6.32 0.62 11.35
C GLY A 4 -5.88 1.31 10.07
N THR A 5 -6.00 0.61 8.95
CA THR A 5 -5.90 1.17 7.60
C THR A 5 -7.12 0.71 6.81
N ASP A 6 -7.40 1.36 5.68
CA ASP A 6 -8.53 0.97 4.82
C ASP A 6 -8.41 -0.49 4.33
N ALA A 7 -7.18 -1.01 4.25
CA ALA A 7 -6.91 -2.40 3.90
C ALA A 7 -7.60 -3.40 4.84
N MET A 8 -7.83 -3.05 6.11
CA MET A 8 -8.52 -3.93 7.05
C MET A 8 -9.93 -4.28 6.54
N SER A 9 -10.64 -3.31 5.98
CA SER A 9 -11.97 -3.51 5.42
C SER A 9 -11.92 -4.07 4.01
N ILE A 10 -10.97 -3.57 3.18
CA ILE A 10 -10.85 -3.97 1.76
C ILE A 10 -10.49 -5.45 1.63
N GLN A 11 -9.55 -5.96 2.42
CA GLN A 11 -9.07 -7.34 2.27
C GLN A 11 -10.18 -8.38 2.51
N THR A 12 -11.21 -8.05 3.30
CA THR A 12 -12.28 -8.96 3.71
C THR A 12 -13.55 -8.85 2.86
N VAL A 13 -13.62 -7.97 1.86
CA VAL A 13 -14.84 -7.83 1.06
C VAL A 13 -15.05 -9.05 0.16
N LYS A 14 -16.31 -9.47 -0.01
CA LYS A 14 -16.71 -10.63 -0.83
C LYS A 14 -15.93 -11.91 -0.45
N SER A 15 -15.29 -12.57 -1.41
CA SER A 15 -14.46 -13.76 -1.21
C SER A 15 -13.01 -13.42 -0.85
N GLY A 16 -12.74 -12.19 -0.41
CA GLY A 16 -11.39 -11.68 -0.15
C GLY A 16 -10.80 -10.97 -1.37
N VAL A 17 -9.96 -9.97 -1.10
CA VAL A 17 -9.23 -9.21 -2.11
C VAL A 17 -7.76 -9.18 -1.71
N ALA A 18 -6.86 -9.62 -2.59
CA ALA A 18 -5.42 -9.51 -2.39
C ALA A 18 -5.06 -8.03 -2.16
N THR A 19 -4.70 -7.69 -0.92
CA THR A 19 -4.54 -6.31 -0.47
C THR A 19 -3.22 -6.15 0.26
N GLY A 20 -2.46 -5.11 -0.08
CA GLY A 20 -1.25 -4.71 0.62
C GLY A 20 -1.28 -3.22 0.95
N VAL A 21 -0.62 -2.84 2.04
CA VAL A 21 -0.45 -1.43 2.41
C VAL A 21 0.99 -1.03 2.21
N VAL A 22 1.21 0.05 1.46
CA VAL A 22 2.50 0.74 1.36
C VAL A 22 2.35 2.08 2.05
N SER A 23 3.17 2.35 3.06
CA SER A 23 3.14 3.59 3.83
C SER A 23 4.48 4.30 3.77
N ILE A 24 4.43 5.64 3.77
CA ILE A 24 5.61 6.48 3.91
C ILE A 24 5.86 6.67 5.41
N PRO A 25 7.08 6.44 5.93
CA PRO A 25 7.40 6.75 7.31
C PRO A 25 7.15 8.24 7.61
N LEU A 26 6.38 8.50 8.66
CA LEU A 26 6.08 9.86 9.09
C LEU A 26 6.25 10.03 10.60
N ARG A 27 6.59 11.25 11.02
CA ARG A 27 6.61 11.66 12.43
C ARG A 27 5.47 12.63 12.70
N TYR A 28 4.92 12.53 13.91
CA TYR A 28 3.84 13.38 14.43
C TYR A 28 2.51 13.22 13.70
N MET A 29 2.16 11.98 13.33
CA MET A 29 0.85 11.64 12.77
C MET A 29 -0.28 12.27 13.59
N HIS A 30 -1.27 12.87 12.93
CA HIS A 30 -2.41 13.57 13.56
C HIS A 30 -2.04 14.83 14.36
N SER A 31 -0.91 15.46 14.05
CA SER A 31 -0.55 16.78 14.60
C SER A 31 -0.70 17.86 13.51
N PRO A 32 -0.84 19.15 13.87
CA PRO A 32 -0.92 20.23 12.88
C PRO A 32 0.31 20.35 11.98
N VAL A 33 1.45 19.80 12.42
CA VAL A 33 2.69 19.73 11.66
C VAL A 33 3.17 18.29 11.67
N GLU A 34 3.35 17.71 10.48
CA GLU A 34 3.90 16.38 10.27
C GLU A 34 5.24 16.47 9.54
N VAL A 35 6.10 15.48 9.75
CA VAL A 35 7.44 15.44 9.14
C VAL A 35 7.64 14.13 8.40
N VAL A 36 8.08 14.23 7.15
CA VAL A 36 8.31 13.12 6.22
C VAL A 36 9.61 13.34 5.47
N ASN A 37 10.23 12.26 4.98
CA ASN A 37 11.40 12.32 4.12
C ASN A 37 10.97 12.40 2.65
N MET A 38 11.44 13.42 1.91
CA MET A 38 11.11 13.58 0.49
C MET A 38 11.62 12.46 -0.41
N ASN A 39 12.70 11.78 -0.02
CA ASN A 39 13.17 10.63 -0.77
C ASN A 39 12.23 9.44 -0.61
N ASP A 40 11.61 9.25 0.56
CA ASP A 40 10.65 8.17 0.78
C ASP A 40 9.37 8.38 -0.03
N ILE A 41 8.90 9.62 -0.18
CA ILE A 41 7.78 9.95 -1.07
C ILE A 41 8.11 9.57 -2.52
N LYS A 42 9.26 10.03 -3.03
CA LYS A 42 9.68 9.77 -4.41
C LYS A 42 9.89 8.28 -4.68
N ASN A 43 10.51 7.58 -3.75
CA ASN A 43 10.75 6.13 -3.87
C ASN A 43 9.45 5.33 -3.79
N CYS A 44 8.50 5.73 -2.92
CA CYS A 44 7.17 5.12 -2.86
C CYS A 44 6.41 5.31 -4.18
N ALA A 45 6.42 6.52 -4.76
CA ALA A 45 5.82 6.77 -6.07
C ALA A 45 6.48 5.94 -7.18
N LYS A 46 7.81 5.81 -7.16
CA LYS A 46 8.55 4.96 -8.11
C LYS A 46 8.21 3.49 -7.94
N LEU A 47 8.08 3.00 -6.71
CA LEU A 47 7.70 1.63 -6.41
C LEU A 47 6.30 1.33 -6.94
N LEU A 48 5.31 2.18 -6.61
CA LEU A 48 3.92 1.97 -7.03
C LEU A 48 3.76 2.07 -8.55
N SER A 49 4.39 3.06 -9.20
CA SER A 49 4.36 3.16 -10.67
C SER A 49 5.00 1.95 -11.33
N SER A 50 6.18 1.54 -10.87
CA SER A 50 6.84 0.34 -11.38
C SER A 50 6.00 -0.91 -11.16
N PHE A 51 5.39 -1.07 -9.99
CA PHE A 51 4.51 -2.21 -9.71
C PHE A 51 3.34 -2.25 -10.69
N ILE A 52 2.58 -1.15 -10.82
CA ILE A 52 1.42 -1.07 -11.71
C ILE A 52 1.82 -1.31 -13.18
N SER A 53 2.95 -0.78 -13.63
CA SER A 53 3.44 -1.00 -15.00
C SER A 53 3.92 -2.43 -15.30
N ASN A 54 4.22 -3.22 -14.27
CA ASN A 54 4.65 -4.63 -14.42
C ASN A 54 3.53 -5.62 -14.08
N ILE A 55 2.31 -5.18 -13.80
CA ILE A 55 1.17 -6.09 -13.63
C ILE A 55 0.75 -6.61 -15.01
N ASP A 56 0.97 -7.90 -15.24
CA ASP A 56 0.47 -8.64 -16.38
C ASP A 56 -0.42 -9.82 -15.93
N GLU A 57 -0.95 -10.58 -16.90
CA GLU A 57 -1.82 -11.73 -16.61
C GLU A 57 -1.11 -12.80 -15.76
N LYS A 58 0.20 -12.99 -15.96
CA LYS A 58 0.98 -13.98 -15.22
C LYS A 58 1.13 -13.59 -13.76
N VAL A 59 1.50 -12.33 -13.49
CA VAL A 59 1.58 -11.79 -12.13
C VAL A 59 0.20 -11.85 -11.46
N LEU A 60 -0.87 -11.58 -12.19
CA LEU A 60 -2.23 -11.64 -11.66
C LEU A 60 -2.64 -13.08 -11.29
N GLU A 61 -2.27 -14.08 -12.08
CA GLU A 61 -2.48 -15.50 -11.74
C GLU A 61 -1.73 -15.88 -10.46
N GLU A 62 -0.46 -15.52 -10.35
CA GLU A 62 0.34 -15.78 -9.14
C GLU A 62 -0.27 -15.15 -7.88
N LEU A 63 -0.85 -13.95 -7.99
CA LEU A 63 -1.51 -13.27 -6.86
C LEU A 63 -2.89 -13.85 -6.51
N ARG A 64 -3.51 -14.61 -7.42
CA ARG A 64 -4.84 -15.22 -7.25
C ARG A 64 -4.78 -16.66 -6.77
N CYS A 65 -3.67 -17.37 -7.02
CA CYS A 65 -3.53 -18.78 -6.67
C CYS A 65 -3.41 -19.00 -5.15
N PHE A 66 -4.55 -19.28 -4.54
CA PHE A 66 -4.69 -20.14 -3.35
C PHE A 66 -5.36 -21.45 -3.78
#